data_AF-A0A5C3MKE9-F1
#
_entry.id   AF-A0A5C3MKE9-F1
#
_cell.length_a   1.000
_cell.length_b   1.000
_cell.length_c   1.000
_cell.angle_alpha   90.00
_cell.angle_beta   90.00
_cell.angle_gamma   90.00
#
_symmetry.space_group_name_H-M   'P 1'
#
loop_
_entity.id
_entity.type
_entity.pdbx_description
1 polymer ?
#
loop_
_entity_poly.entity_id
_entity_poly.type
_entity_poly.pdbx_seq_one_letter_code
_entity_poly.pdbx_strand_id
1 'polypeptide(L)'
;MPQCRILDLARLPKAGKLKSIRFRRNTPGDHRPAVAGRDIREDDLYDPTHPATNVPRVLLHKSFPRYKNPFLQVEAVPKAMLARIDRQGSRPSPLNPPSVPTPEWSSVITMSAPMIVEQLSANNGTVKRKVAWRIKTALNLIVTRGADVRTVRNVKGKEQKLLVEGEPSRDLIRQDWTYVFVPALEVYRMPYEILIPMLREALLLITARAHVLEKRWAALAPRPRLNAENVRFLRLWRYPF
;
A
#
# COMPACT_ATOMS: atom_id res chain seq x y z
N MET A 1 25.32 20.09 -2.87
CA MET A 1 24.55 19.10 -2.07
C MET A 1 23.09 19.53 -2.05
N PRO A 2 22.11 18.65 -2.29
CA PRO A 2 20.71 19.04 -2.17
C PRO A 2 20.45 19.55 -0.76
N GLN A 3 19.90 20.76 -0.64
CA GLN A 3 19.54 21.37 0.64
C GLN A 3 18.51 20.49 1.32
N CYS A 4 18.91 19.78 2.37
CA CYS A 4 18.00 18.91 3.11
C CYS A 4 17.17 19.77 4.06
N ARG A 5 15.91 20.00 3.71
CA ARG A 5 15.00 20.78 4.52
C ARG A 5 14.49 19.94 5.69
N ILE A 6 14.59 20.47 6.91
CA ILE A 6 14.01 19.84 8.10
C ILE A 6 12.48 19.93 8.02
N LEU A 7 11.79 18.82 8.26
CA LEU A 7 10.33 18.75 8.30
C LEU A 7 9.83 19.09 9.69
N ASP A 8 9.41 20.34 9.88
CA ASP A 8 8.59 20.74 11.03
C ASP A 8 7.12 20.39 10.76
N LEU A 9 6.60 19.38 11.48
CA LEU A 9 5.22 18.90 11.33
C LEU A 9 4.17 19.97 11.68
N ALA A 10 4.51 20.96 12.51
CA ALA A 10 3.59 22.03 12.87
C ALA A 10 3.47 23.08 11.75
N ARG A 11 4.50 23.20 10.89
CA ARG A 11 4.61 24.24 9.85
C ARG A 11 5.02 23.64 8.52
N LEU A 12 4.25 22.65 8.06
CA LEU A 12 4.49 22.02 6.77
C LEU A 12 4.07 22.96 5.61
N PRO A 13 4.97 23.26 4.66
CA PRO A 13 4.59 23.95 3.43
C PRO A 13 3.62 23.08 2.61
N LYS A 14 2.93 23.70 1.65
CA LYS A 14 2.14 22.95 0.66
C LYS A 14 3.05 21.94 -0.05
N ALA A 15 2.57 20.71 -0.20
CA ALA A 15 3.29 19.67 -0.93
C ALA A 15 3.45 20.08 -2.41
N GLY A 16 4.51 19.58 -3.04
CA GLY A 16 4.88 19.91 -4.43
C GLY A 16 3.95 19.28 -5.48
N LYS A 17 4.52 18.57 -6.45
CA LYS A 17 3.76 17.96 -7.56
C LYS A 17 2.76 16.90 -7.07
N LEU A 18 3.21 16.02 -6.18
CA LEU A 18 2.35 15.00 -5.56
C LEU A 18 1.82 15.54 -4.23
N LYS A 19 0.52 15.86 -4.19
CA LYS A 19 -0.13 16.58 -3.10
C LYS A 19 -0.69 15.70 -2.01
N SER A 20 -1.27 14.54 -2.37
CA SER A 20 -1.91 13.67 -1.38
C SER A 20 -2.09 12.24 -1.86
N ILE A 21 -2.31 11.34 -0.89
CA ILE A 21 -2.80 9.99 -1.11
C ILE A 21 -4.29 9.93 -0.75
N ARG A 22 -5.12 9.43 -1.67
CA ARG A 22 -6.50 9.04 -1.41
C ARG A 22 -6.49 7.59 -0.90
N PHE A 23 -7.06 7.35 0.29
CA PHE A 23 -7.17 6.00 0.88
C PHE A 23 -8.59 5.42 0.86
N ARG A 24 -9.61 6.28 0.75
CA ARG A 24 -11.01 5.90 0.93
C ARG A 24 -11.54 5.22 -0.33
N ARG A 25 -12.29 4.12 -0.16
CA ARG A 25 -13.01 3.38 -1.22
C ARG A 25 -12.11 2.86 -2.36
N ASN A 26 -10.87 2.46 -2.02
CA ASN A 26 -9.90 1.96 -3.00
C ASN A 26 -9.67 0.44 -2.94
N THR A 27 -10.33 -0.27 -2.01
CA THR A 27 -10.18 -1.73 -1.84
C THR A 27 -11.36 -2.43 -2.50
N PRO A 28 -11.15 -3.18 -3.61
CA PRO A 28 -12.23 -3.75 -4.41
C PRO A 28 -12.92 -4.99 -3.82
N GLY A 29 -12.35 -5.60 -2.79
CA GLY A 29 -12.91 -6.82 -2.20
C GLY A 29 -12.54 -6.99 -0.73
N ASP A 30 -12.88 -8.15 -0.17
CA ASP A 30 -12.45 -8.51 1.17
C ASP A 30 -11.05 -9.14 1.15
N HIS A 31 -10.17 -8.57 1.96
CA HIS A 31 -8.77 -8.96 2.08
C HIS A 31 -8.56 -10.00 3.19
N ARG A 32 -9.52 -10.17 4.09
CA ARG A 32 -9.39 -11.06 5.26
C ARG A 32 -9.12 -12.51 4.85
N PRO A 33 -9.82 -13.10 3.86
CA PRO A 33 -9.56 -14.48 3.47
C PRO A 33 -8.14 -14.65 2.90
N ALA A 34 -7.71 -13.70 2.06
CA ALA A 34 -6.38 -13.71 1.46
C ALA A 34 -5.28 -13.61 2.54
N VAL A 35 -5.37 -12.67 3.47
CA VAL A 35 -4.36 -12.51 4.54
C VAL A 35 -4.35 -13.70 5.50
N ALA A 36 -5.52 -14.27 5.80
CA ALA A 36 -5.65 -15.44 6.67
C ALA A 36 -5.23 -16.76 5.99
N GLY A 37 -4.88 -16.75 4.70
CA GLY A 37 -4.56 -17.97 3.95
C GLY A 37 -5.75 -18.91 3.80
N ARG A 38 -6.98 -18.40 3.87
CA ARG A 38 -8.19 -19.19 3.64
C ARG A 38 -8.34 -19.45 2.14
N ASP A 39 -8.85 -20.63 1.81
CA ASP A 39 -9.10 -20.99 0.43
C ASP A 39 -10.31 -20.22 -0.12
N ILE A 40 -10.09 -19.38 -1.13
CA ILE A 40 -11.14 -18.58 -1.79
C ILE A 40 -11.43 -19.24 -3.13
N ARG A 41 -12.65 -19.73 -3.40
CA ARG A 41 -13.02 -20.34 -4.70
C ARG A 41 -12.71 -19.37 -5.85
N GLU A 42 -12.34 -19.89 -7.02
CA GLU A 42 -11.92 -19.04 -8.15
C GLU A 42 -13.02 -18.06 -8.55
N ASP A 43 -14.26 -18.54 -8.56
CA ASP A 43 -15.46 -17.74 -8.85
C ASP A 43 -15.72 -16.62 -7.83
N ASP A 44 -15.18 -16.77 -6.62
CA ASP A 44 -15.30 -15.80 -5.53
C ASP A 44 -14.13 -14.81 -5.52
N LEU A 45 -13.13 -14.93 -6.41
CA LEU A 45 -12.07 -13.93 -6.59
C LEU A 45 -12.59 -12.69 -7.30
N TYR A 46 -11.99 -11.54 -7.00
CA TYR A 46 -12.35 -10.28 -7.63
C TYR A 46 -12.07 -10.27 -9.13
N ASP A 47 -10.93 -10.86 -9.55
CA ASP A 47 -10.61 -11.10 -10.96
C ASP A 47 -10.02 -12.51 -11.12
N PRO A 48 -10.84 -13.49 -11.56
CA PRO A 48 -10.38 -14.87 -11.78
C PRO A 48 -9.43 -15.01 -12.98
N THR A 49 -9.38 -14.02 -13.88
CA THR A 49 -8.55 -14.06 -15.10
C THR A 49 -7.10 -13.61 -14.86
N HIS A 50 -6.81 -13.12 -13.66
CA HIS A 50 -5.49 -12.59 -13.33
C HIS A 50 -4.43 -13.71 -13.33
N PRO A 51 -3.22 -13.53 -13.91
CA PRO A 51 -2.24 -14.61 -14.07
C PRO A 51 -1.75 -15.27 -12.77
N ALA A 52 -1.90 -14.58 -11.63
CA ALA A 52 -1.62 -15.15 -10.32
C ALA A 52 -2.55 -16.33 -9.92
N THR A 53 -3.73 -16.46 -10.54
CA THR A 53 -4.66 -17.57 -10.27
C THR A 53 -4.13 -18.92 -10.75
N ASN A 54 -3.21 -18.91 -11.72
CA ASN A 54 -2.53 -20.11 -12.21
C ASN A 54 -1.51 -20.69 -11.21
N VAL A 55 -1.22 -19.99 -10.11
CA VAL A 55 -0.29 -20.46 -9.07
C VAL A 55 -1.06 -21.25 -8.01
N PRO A 56 -0.59 -22.45 -7.59
CA PRO A 56 -1.22 -23.19 -6.51
C PRO A 56 -1.41 -22.33 -5.25
N ARG A 57 -2.63 -22.28 -4.73
CA ARG A 57 -3.04 -21.31 -3.69
C ARG A 57 -2.24 -21.40 -2.40
N VAL A 58 -1.91 -22.62 -2.00
CA VAL A 58 -1.07 -22.91 -0.82
C VAL A 58 0.30 -22.23 -0.93
N LEU A 59 0.84 -22.13 -2.15
CA LEU A 59 2.10 -21.44 -2.44
C LEU A 59 1.88 -19.94 -2.62
N LEU A 60 0.76 -19.55 -3.24
CA LEU A 60 0.45 -18.16 -3.55
C LEU A 60 0.34 -17.30 -2.29
N HIS A 61 -0.41 -17.73 -1.27
CA HIS A 61 -0.52 -16.98 0.00
C HIS A 61 0.84 -16.74 0.65
N LYS A 62 1.70 -17.75 0.65
CA LYS A 62 3.05 -17.67 1.22
C LYS A 62 3.99 -16.78 0.40
N SER A 63 3.67 -16.55 -0.87
CA SER A 63 4.48 -15.75 -1.80
C SER A 63 4.22 -14.25 -1.68
N PHE A 64 3.10 -13.84 -1.10
CA PHE A 64 2.74 -12.42 -1.03
C PHE A 64 3.78 -11.59 -0.27
N PRO A 65 4.10 -10.38 -0.75
CA PRO A 65 5.05 -9.52 -0.07
C PRO A 65 4.56 -9.18 1.34
N ARG A 66 5.34 -9.58 2.33
CA ARG A 66 5.08 -9.29 3.75
C ARG A 66 6.27 -8.59 4.37
N TYR A 67 5.98 -7.54 5.11
CA TYR A 67 6.85 -6.91 6.10
C TYR A 67 6.30 -7.21 7.49
N LYS A 68 7.16 -7.57 8.43
CA LYS A 68 6.75 -7.82 9.82
C LYS A 68 7.84 -7.35 10.76
N ASN A 69 7.44 -6.56 11.74
CA ASN A 69 8.21 -6.28 12.94
C ASN A 69 7.27 -6.31 14.16
N PRO A 70 7.77 -6.13 15.39
CA PRO A 70 6.94 -6.19 16.60
C PRO A 70 5.80 -5.17 16.66
N PHE A 71 5.91 -4.04 15.97
CA PHE A 71 4.96 -2.92 16.05
C PHE A 71 4.03 -2.84 14.84
N LEU A 72 4.38 -3.47 13.73
CA LEU A 72 3.71 -3.34 12.46
C LEU A 72 3.94 -4.59 11.60
N GLN A 73 2.83 -5.15 11.13
CA GLN A 73 2.84 -6.07 10.00
C GLN A 73 2.13 -5.41 8.81
N VAL A 74 2.71 -5.58 7.63
CA VAL A 74 2.14 -5.13 6.36
C VAL A 74 2.20 -6.28 5.38
N GLU A 75 1.07 -6.60 4.77
CA GLU A 75 0.97 -7.64 3.75
C GLU A 75 0.33 -7.04 2.52
N ALA A 76 0.97 -7.20 1.36
CA ALA A 76 0.44 -6.73 0.11
C ALA A 76 -0.19 -7.88 -0.66
N VAL A 77 -1.46 -7.71 -1.03
CA VAL A 77 -2.24 -8.68 -1.80
C VAL A 77 -2.67 -8.01 -3.10
N PRO A 78 -2.52 -8.65 -4.28
CA PRO A 78 -3.07 -8.11 -5.52
C PRO A 78 -4.58 -7.94 -5.40
N LYS A 79 -5.12 -6.84 -5.91
CA LYS A 79 -6.57 -6.56 -5.86
C LYS A 79 -7.41 -7.65 -6.50
N ALA A 80 -6.90 -8.26 -7.57
CA ALA A 80 -7.50 -9.41 -8.25
C ALA A 80 -7.72 -10.62 -7.33
N MET A 81 -6.83 -10.81 -6.34
CA MET A 81 -6.85 -11.93 -5.42
C MET A 81 -7.72 -11.69 -4.17
N LEU A 82 -8.41 -10.54 -4.09
CA LEU A 82 -9.35 -10.28 -3.01
C LEU A 82 -10.64 -11.06 -3.22
N ALA A 83 -11.32 -11.44 -2.14
CA ALA A 83 -12.63 -12.08 -2.24
C ALA A 83 -13.69 -11.05 -2.65
N ARG A 84 -14.62 -11.44 -3.53
CA ARG A 84 -15.82 -10.66 -3.87
C ARG A 84 -16.72 -10.54 -2.64
N ILE A 85 -17.39 -9.40 -2.52
CA ILE A 85 -18.30 -9.10 -1.40
C ILE A 85 -19.76 -9.50 -1.76
N ASP A 86 -19.99 -10.09 -2.94
CA ASP A 86 -21.31 -10.20 -3.57
C ASP A 86 -22.21 -11.36 -3.10
N ARG A 87 -22.08 -11.86 -1.86
CA ARG A 87 -23.03 -12.90 -1.38
C ARG A 87 -23.68 -12.66 -0.03
N GLN A 88 -23.09 -11.88 0.88
CA GLN A 88 -23.65 -11.69 2.23
C GLN A 88 -23.36 -10.27 2.71
N GLY A 89 -24.36 -9.39 2.57
CA GLY A 89 -24.24 -7.95 2.75
C GLY A 89 -23.73 -7.51 4.12
N SER A 90 -22.62 -6.78 4.15
CA SER A 90 -22.29 -5.89 5.29
C SER A 90 -21.32 -4.75 4.95
N ARG A 91 -20.72 -4.69 3.76
CA ARG A 91 -19.80 -3.62 3.39
C ARG A 91 -20.27 -2.96 2.09
N PRO A 92 -20.30 -1.62 2.01
CA PRO A 92 -20.63 -0.96 0.75
C PRO A 92 -19.63 -1.42 -0.29
N SER A 93 -20.15 -1.80 -1.46
CA SER A 93 -19.33 -2.15 -2.62
C SER A 93 -18.25 -1.08 -2.82
N PRO A 94 -17.06 -1.48 -3.31
CA PRO A 94 -16.11 -0.51 -3.86
C PRO A 94 -16.85 0.35 -4.88
N LEU A 95 -16.33 1.54 -5.17
CA LEU A 95 -16.89 2.35 -6.25
C LEU A 95 -17.09 1.45 -7.48
N ASN A 96 -18.31 1.48 -8.03
CA ASN A 96 -18.53 1.19 -9.43
C ASN A 96 -18.28 2.53 -10.15
N PRO A 97 -17.25 2.65 -11.00
CA PRO A 97 -16.32 1.61 -11.46
C PRO A 97 -15.13 1.34 -10.52
N PRO A 98 -14.45 0.18 -10.65
CA PRO A 98 -13.21 -0.16 -9.93
C PRO A 98 -12.24 1.02 -9.94
N SER A 99 -11.43 1.15 -8.88
CA SER A 99 -10.46 2.23 -8.76
C SER A 99 -9.48 2.20 -9.92
N VAL A 100 -9.80 2.93 -10.99
CA VAL A 100 -8.94 3.12 -12.17
C VAL A 100 -7.58 3.58 -11.66
N PRO A 101 -6.49 3.00 -12.19
CA PRO A 101 -5.16 3.48 -11.90
C PRO A 101 -5.15 5.00 -12.02
N THR A 102 -4.72 5.67 -10.95
CA THR A 102 -4.70 7.12 -10.96
C THR A 102 -3.71 7.58 -12.03
N PRO A 103 -4.11 8.45 -12.97
CA PRO A 103 -3.25 8.89 -14.06
C PRO A 103 -1.95 9.48 -13.53
N GLU A 104 -0.86 9.30 -14.26
CA GLU A 104 0.48 9.72 -13.83
C GLU A 104 0.56 11.24 -13.55
N TRP A 105 -0.10 12.05 -14.38
CA TRP A 105 -0.20 13.50 -14.25
C TRP A 105 -1.02 13.96 -13.02
N SER A 106 -1.76 13.07 -12.37
CA SER A 106 -2.56 13.43 -11.21
C SER A 106 -1.67 13.72 -10.00
N SER A 107 -1.88 14.91 -9.42
CA SER A 107 -1.29 15.30 -8.13
C SER A 107 -1.80 14.51 -6.93
N VAL A 108 -2.81 13.64 -7.12
CA VAL A 108 -3.32 12.72 -6.10
C VAL A 108 -3.02 11.31 -6.57
N ILE A 109 -2.59 10.44 -5.66
CA ILE A 109 -2.45 9.00 -5.92
C ILE A 109 -3.44 8.20 -5.07
N THR A 110 -3.99 7.11 -5.58
CA THR A 110 -4.81 6.19 -4.80
C THR A 110 -3.97 5.09 -4.17
N MET A 111 -4.27 4.76 -2.92
CA MET A 111 -3.72 3.61 -2.22
C MET A 111 -4.85 2.81 -1.58
N SER A 112 -4.81 1.48 -1.75
CA SER A 112 -5.66 0.57 -0.99
C SER A 112 -4.91 0.18 0.29
N ALA A 113 -5.32 0.75 1.42
CA ALA A 113 -4.65 0.56 2.72
C ALA A 113 -5.64 0.23 3.84
N PRO A 114 -6.32 -0.94 3.79
CA PRO A 114 -7.15 -1.40 4.90
C PRO A 114 -6.29 -1.64 6.15
N MET A 115 -6.88 -1.39 7.31
CA MET A 115 -6.21 -1.52 8.62
C MET A 115 -6.98 -2.54 9.45
N ILE A 116 -6.34 -3.62 9.88
CA ILE A 116 -6.91 -4.59 10.82
C ILE A 116 -6.58 -4.10 12.24
N VAL A 117 -7.39 -3.16 12.72
CA VAL A 117 -7.25 -2.56 14.06
C VAL A 117 -8.07 -3.29 15.13
N GLU A 118 -8.89 -4.25 14.73
CA GLU A 118 -9.72 -5.06 15.65
C GLU A 118 -8.85 -5.86 16.62
N GLN A 119 -7.67 -6.30 16.18
CA GLN A 119 -6.68 -7.04 16.96
C GLN A 119 -5.89 -6.18 17.97
N LEU A 120 -6.08 -4.86 17.97
CA LEU A 120 -5.51 -4.01 19.00
C LEU A 120 -6.21 -4.31 20.34
N SER A 121 -5.41 -4.57 21.37
CA SER A 121 -5.86 -4.80 22.76
C SER A 121 -6.62 -3.61 23.38
N ALA A 122 -6.66 -2.46 22.70
CA ALA A 122 -7.44 -1.31 23.12
C ALA A 122 -8.94 -1.49 22.80
N ASN A 123 -9.80 -1.47 23.81
CA ASN A 123 -11.26 -1.48 23.64
C ASN A 123 -11.84 -0.15 23.09
N ASN A 124 -11.00 0.88 22.91
CA ASN A 124 -11.44 2.21 22.50
C ASN A 124 -11.31 2.43 20.98
N GLY A 125 -12.45 2.59 20.30
CA GLY A 125 -12.51 2.90 18.87
C GLY A 125 -11.76 4.19 18.48
N THR A 126 -11.66 5.16 19.39
CA THR A 126 -10.88 6.39 19.18
C THR A 126 -9.39 6.12 19.06
N VAL A 127 -8.86 5.20 19.88
CA VAL A 127 -7.44 4.81 19.81
C VAL A 127 -7.16 4.09 18.50
N LYS A 128 -8.02 3.13 18.12
CA LYS A 128 -7.95 2.42 16.83
C LYS A 128 -7.96 3.39 15.64
N ARG A 129 -8.87 4.38 15.67
CA ARG A 129 -8.94 5.45 14.67
C ARG A 129 -7.65 6.28 14.65
N LYS A 130 -7.15 6.74 15.81
CA LYS A 130 -5.91 7.54 15.87
C LYS A 130 -4.70 6.76 15.35
N VAL A 131 -4.56 5.47 15.64
CA VAL A 131 -3.50 4.62 15.07
C VAL A 131 -3.57 4.59 13.53
N ALA A 132 -4.75 4.30 12.98
CA ALA A 132 -4.95 4.28 11.52
C ALA A 132 -4.66 5.66 10.88
N TRP A 133 -5.04 6.75 11.55
CA TRP A 133 -4.72 8.11 11.11
C TRP A 133 -3.23 8.40 11.14
N ARG A 134 -2.50 8.04 12.20
CA ARG A 134 -1.04 8.22 12.28
C ARG A 134 -0.31 7.51 11.14
N ILE A 135 -0.67 6.27 10.83
CA ILE A 135 -0.08 5.52 9.72
C ILE A 135 -0.37 6.21 8.38
N LYS A 136 -1.62 6.61 8.12
CA LYS A 136 -1.99 7.32 6.89
C LYS A 136 -1.28 8.66 6.74
N THR A 137 -1.07 9.39 7.84
CA THR A 137 -0.30 10.63 7.84
C THR A 137 1.16 10.36 7.52
N ALA A 138 1.78 9.34 8.14
CA ALA A 138 3.16 8.96 7.84
C ALA A 138 3.33 8.52 6.38
N LEU A 139 2.42 7.70 5.84
CA LEU A 139 2.41 7.29 4.44
C LEU A 139 2.30 8.50 3.50
N ASN A 140 1.43 9.46 3.80
CA ASN A 140 1.36 10.72 3.05
C ASN A 140 2.71 11.45 3.07
N LEU A 141 3.34 11.61 4.23
CA LEU A 141 4.65 12.29 4.34
C LEU A 141 5.73 11.58 3.51
N ILE A 142 5.80 10.25 3.59
CA ILE A 142 6.78 9.44 2.85
C ILE A 142 6.63 9.63 1.34
N VAL A 143 5.41 9.51 0.82
CA VAL A 143 5.15 9.48 -0.62
C VAL A 143 5.12 10.88 -1.22
N THR A 144 4.48 11.84 -0.55
CA THR A 144 4.28 13.21 -1.09
C THR A 144 5.46 14.14 -0.86
N ARG A 145 6.31 13.86 0.13
CA ARG A 145 7.45 14.71 0.52
C ARG A 145 8.77 13.96 0.65
N GLY A 146 8.81 12.69 0.26
CA GLY A 146 10.02 11.89 0.41
C GLY A 146 10.53 11.83 1.86
N ALA A 147 9.63 11.94 2.85
CA ALA A 147 10.04 12.11 4.25
C ALA A 147 10.96 10.97 4.72
N ASP A 148 12.06 11.32 5.35
CA ASP A 148 13.09 10.41 5.84
C ASP A 148 13.69 10.92 7.16
N VAL A 149 14.50 10.11 7.83
CA VAL A 149 15.14 10.47 9.10
C VAL A 149 16.66 10.50 8.92
N ARG A 150 17.28 11.62 9.28
CA ARG A 150 18.74 11.77 9.31
C ARG A 150 19.24 12.03 10.72
N THR A 151 20.39 11.46 11.05
CA THR A 151 21.09 11.74 12.29
C THR A 151 22.02 12.93 12.06
N VAL A 152 21.79 14.03 12.76
CA VAL A 152 22.62 15.24 12.69
C VAL A 152 23.27 15.46 14.05
N ARG A 153 24.56 15.81 14.05
CA ARG A 153 25.27 16.23 15.27
C ARG A 153 24.97 17.70 15.52
N ASN A 154 24.43 17.99 16.69
CA ASN A 154 24.18 19.35 17.12
C ASN A 154 25.50 20.04 17.52
N VAL A 155 25.50 21.38 17.63
CA VAL A 155 26.65 22.21 18.04
C VAL A 155 27.26 21.76 19.37
N LYS A 156 26.44 21.13 20.23
CA LYS A 156 26.85 20.54 21.52
C LYS A 156 27.39 19.10 21.41
N GLY A 157 27.68 18.60 20.21
CA GLY A 157 28.19 17.24 19.96
C GLY A 157 27.17 16.11 20.12
N LYS A 158 25.92 16.41 20.54
CA LYS A 158 24.87 15.39 20.71
C LYS A 158 24.22 15.03 19.37
N GLU A 159 24.08 13.73 19.12
CA GLU A 159 23.38 13.21 17.95
C GLU A 159 21.86 13.33 18.12
N GLN A 160 21.19 13.91 17.13
CA GLN A 160 19.74 14.08 17.10
C GLN A 160 19.18 13.54 15.78
N LYS A 161 18.14 12.71 15.88
CA LYS A 161 17.38 12.26 14.71
C LYS A 161 16.41 13.36 14.31
N LEU A 162 16.50 13.79 13.05
CA LEU A 162 15.66 14.83 12.47
C LEU A 162 14.91 14.27 11.27
N LEU A 163 13.63 14.62 11.17
CA LEU A 163 12.85 14.37 9.96
C LEU A 163 13.26 15.37 8.89
N VAL A 164 13.55 14.86 7.71
CA VAL A 164 13.97 15.65 6.55
C VAL A 164 13.07 15.38 5.36
N GLU A 165 12.91 16.41 4.54
CA GLU A 165 12.24 16.32 3.25
C GLU A 165 13.19 15.69 2.24
N GLY A 166 12.64 14.81 1.41
CA GLY A 166 13.35 14.15 0.32
C GLY A 166 12.53 14.20 -0.97
N GLU A 167 12.87 13.34 -1.92
CA GLU A 167 12.14 13.31 -3.19
C GLU A 167 10.80 12.55 -3.05
N PRO A 168 9.68 13.14 -3.50
CA PRO A 168 8.41 12.42 -3.58
C PRO A 168 8.53 11.26 -4.56
N SER A 169 7.98 10.10 -4.21
CA SER A 169 8.04 8.92 -5.07
C SER A 169 6.66 8.26 -5.15
N ARG A 170 6.09 8.32 -6.36
CA ARG A 170 4.82 7.65 -6.71
C ARG A 170 4.99 6.13 -6.74
N ASP A 171 6.18 5.68 -7.13
CA ASP A 171 6.51 4.27 -7.38
C ASP A 171 6.49 3.41 -6.12
N LEU A 172 6.55 4.05 -4.94
CA LEU A 172 6.37 3.37 -3.65
C LEU A 172 4.98 2.74 -3.50
N ILE A 173 3.98 3.14 -4.31
CA ILE A 173 2.62 2.60 -4.27
C ILE A 173 2.29 1.96 -5.61
N ARG A 174 2.20 0.63 -5.60
CA ARG A 174 1.54 -0.15 -6.66
C ARG A 174 0.02 -0.03 -6.54
N GLN A 175 -0.62 0.51 -7.57
CA GLN A 175 -2.05 0.83 -7.54
C GLN A 175 -2.95 -0.39 -7.64
N ASP A 176 -2.47 -1.50 -8.22
CA ASP A 176 -3.21 -2.76 -8.33
C ASP A 176 -3.06 -3.68 -7.12
N TRP A 177 -2.45 -3.17 -6.04
CA TRP A 177 -2.23 -3.89 -4.80
C TRP A 177 -2.99 -3.27 -3.62
N THR A 178 -3.32 -4.13 -2.67
CA THR A 178 -3.92 -3.81 -1.39
C THR A 178 -2.91 -4.08 -0.27
N TYR A 179 -2.53 -3.02 0.43
CA TYR A 179 -1.59 -3.05 1.55
C TYR A 179 -2.38 -3.20 2.85
N VAL A 180 -2.45 -4.40 3.37
CA VAL A 180 -3.15 -4.68 4.63
C VAL A 180 -2.21 -4.43 5.80
N PHE A 181 -2.55 -3.45 6.62
CA PHE A 181 -1.77 -3.09 7.80
C PHE A 181 -2.38 -3.72 9.05
N VAL A 182 -1.53 -4.35 9.87
CA VAL A 182 -1.85 -4.86 11.20
C VAL A 182 -0.92 -4.15 12.18
N PRO A 183 -1.32 -3.00 12.73
CA PRO A 183 -0.50 -2.25 13.68
C PRO A 183 -0.64 -2.79 15.10
N ALA A 184 0.40 -2.58 15.91
CA ALA A 184 0.37 -2.77 17.36
C ALA A 184 -0.07 -1.47 18.08
N LEU A 185 -0.38 -1.58 19.38
CA LEU A 185 -0.92 -0.45 20.15
C LEU A 185 0.12 0.66 20.35
N GLU A 186 1.40 0.30 20.40
CA GLU A 186 2.56 1.17 20.58
C GLU A 186 2.65 2.22 19.47
N VAL A 187 2.16 1.91 18.26
CA VAL A 187 2.07 2.85 17.14
C VAL A 187 1.28 4.11 17.52
N TYR A 188 0.34 4.00 18.45
CA TYR A 188 -0.44 5.14 18.97
C TYR A 188 0.44 6.27 19.51
N ARG A 189 1.53 5.92 20.20
CA ARG A 189 2.47 6.88 20.85
C ARG A 189 3.82 6.96 20.14
N MET A 190 4.03 6.15 19.10
CA MET A 190 5.31 6.06 18.40
C MET A 190 5.68 7.39 17.72
N PRO A 191 6.86 7.97 17.98
CA PRO A 191 7.35 9.16 17.29
C PRO A 191 7.49 8.94 15.78
N TYR A 192 7.33 9.99 14.98
CA TYR A 192 7.41 9.88 13.52
C TYR A 192 8.83 9.54 13.05
N GLU A 193 9.84 9.88 13.84
CA GLU A 193 11.25 9.54 13.67
C GLU A 193 11.50 8.02 13.70
N ILE A 194 10.56 7.26 14.26
CA ILE A 194 10.59 5.79 14.28
C ILE A 194 9.59 5.23 13.26
N LEU A 195 8.38 5.79 13.20
CA LEU A 195 7.31 5.29 12.34
C LEU A 195 7.60 5.49 10.83
N ILE A 196 8.21 6.61 10.45
CA ILE A 196 8.48 6.92 9.03
C ILE A 196 9.52 5.97 8.43
N PRO A 197 10.71 5.76 9.03
CA PRO A 197 11.67 4.79 8.51
C PRO A 197 11.09 3.38 8.41
N MET A 198 10.34 2.96 9.43
CA MET A 198 9.67 1.66 9.47
C MET A 198 8.69 1.46 8.31
N LEU A 199 7.82 2.44 8.05
CA LEU A 199 6.86 2.37 6.95
C LEU A 199 7.55 2.48 5.58
N ARG A 200 8.60 3.29 5.47
CA ARG A 200 9.40 3.43 4.25
C ARG A 200 10.08 2.11 3.90
N GLU A 201 10.70 1.45 4.87
CA GLU A 201 11.30 0.12 4.72
C GLU A 201 10.24 -0.90 4.26
N ALA A 202 9.07 -0.91 4.91
CA ALA A 202 7.97 -1.80 4.54
C ALA A 202 7.53 -1.60 3.08
N LEU A 203 7.34 -0.34 2.66
CA LEU A 203 6.95 -0.02 1.28
C LEU A 203 8.03 -0.42 0.27
N LEU A 204 9.30 -0.11 0.54
CA LEU A 204 10.40 -0.46 -0.37
C LEU A 204 10.51 -1.97 -0.56
N LEU A 205 10.48 -2.73 0.54
CA LEU A 205 10.55 -4.20 0.50
C LEU A 205 9.35 -4.78 -0.26
N ILE A 206 8.14 -4.31 0.07
CA ILE A 206 6.91 -4.78 -0.56
C ILE A 206 6.91 -4.49 -2.05
N THR A 207 7.23 -3.26 -2.45
CA THR A 207 7.22 -2.82 -3.85
C THR A 207 8.26 -3.57 -4.67
N ALA A 208 9.45 -3.81 -4.12
CA ALA A 208 10.48 -4.61 -4.79
C ALA A 208 10.01 -6.06 -5.03
N ARG A 209 9.41 -6.70 -4.01
CA ARG A 209 8.90 -8.08 -4.14
C ARG A 209 7.68 -8.17 -5.05
N ALA A 210 6.76 -7.22 -4.95
CA ALA A 210 5.58 -7.12 -5.82
C ALA A 210 6.00 -7.03 -7.29
N HIS A 211 7.00 -6.21 -7.61
CA HIS A 211 7.54 -6.09 -8.97
C HIS A 211 8.08 -7.41 -9.52
N VAL A 212 8.80 -8.17 -8.69
CA VAL A 212 9.31 -9.50 -9.08
C VAL A 212 8.17 -10.49 -9.32
N LEU A 213 7.12 -10.46 -8.47
CA LEU A 213 5.96 -11.32 -8.63
C LEU A 213 5.16 -11.00 -9.89
N GLU A 214 4.91 -9.71 -10.17
CA GLU A 214 4.22 -9.29 -11.39
C GLU A 214 4.94 -9.77 -12.65
N LYS A 215 6.27 -9.64 -12.69
CA LYS A 215 7.07 -10.19 -13.80
C LYS A 215 6.94 -11.70 -13.95
N ARG A 216 6.94 -12.44 -12.84
CA ARG A 216 6.77 -13.90 -12.85
C ARG A 216 5.37 -14.30 -13.31
N TRP A 217 4.33 -13.65 -12.80
CA TRP A 217 2.95 -13.92 -13.18
C TRP A 217 2.67 -13.54 -14.64
N ALA A 218 3.24 -12.45 -15.13
CA ALA A 218 3.14 -12.07 -16.54
C ALA A 218 3.73 -13.14 -17.48
N ALA A 219 4.79 -13.85 -17.07
CA ALA A 219 5.35 -14.97 -17.83
C ALA A 219 4.45 -16.22 -17.83
N LEU A 220 3.57 -16.37 -16.83
CA LEU A 220 2.59 -17.46 -16.74
C LEU A 220 1.27 -17.13 -17.46
N ALA A 221 1.07 -15.88 -17.88
CA ALA A 221 -0.13 -15.48 -18.59
C ALA A 221 -0.20 -16.18 -19.96
N PRO A 222 -1.33 -16.80 -20.33
CA PRO A 222 -1.52 -17.28 -21.69
C PRO A 222 -1.40 -16.10 -22.67
N ARG A 223 -0.67 -16.27 -23.78
CA ARG A 223 -0.53 -15.21 -24.80
C ARG A 223 -1.93 -14.78 -25.25
N PRO A 224 -2.25 -13.47 -25.28
CA PRO A 224 -3.56 -13.03 -25.72
C PRO A 224 -3.79 -13.47 -27.16
N ARG A 225 -4.88 -14.22 -27.41
CA ARG A 225 -5.37 -14.43 -28.77
C ARG A 225 -5.81 -13.07 -29.30
N LEU A 226 -5.20 -12.64 -30.41
CA LEU A 226 -5.49 -11.37 -31.08
C LEU A 226 -6.90 -11.43 -31.67
N ASN A 227 -7.91 -11.07 -30.89
CA ASN A 227 -9.25 -10.79 -31.39
C ASN A 227 -9.45 -9.27 -31.43
N ALA A 228 -10.08 -8.76 -32.49
CA ALA A 228 -10.17 -7.33 -32.81
C ALA A 228 -10.79 -6.45 -31.69
N GLU A 229 -11.58 -7.04 -30.80
CA GLU A 229 -12.21 -6.36 -29.66
C GLU A 229 -11.25 -6.16 -28.47
N ASN A 230 -10.21 -6.98 -28.34
CA ASN A 230 -9.24 -6.92 -27.24
C ASN A 230 -8.21 -5.78 -27.36
N VAL A 231 -8.20 -5.06 -28.48
CA VAL A 231 -7.22 -3.99 -28.75
C VAL A 231 -7.43 -2.77 -27.84
N ARG A 232 -8.63 -2.57 -27.28
CA ARG A 232 -8.90 -1.46 -26.34
C ARG A 232 -8.47 -1.77 -24.90
N PHE A 233 -8.63 -3.00 -24.42
CA PHE A 233 -8.19 -3.41 -23.06
C PHE A 233 -6.67 -3.63 -22.97
N LEU A 234 -6.03 -4.09 -24.06
CA LEU A 234 -4.58 -4.25 -24.12
C LEU A 234 -3.79 -2.92 -24.15
N ARG A 235 -4.45 -1.77 -24.37
CA ARG A 235 -3.82 -0.45 -24.18
C ARG A 235 -3.63 -0.07 -22.70
N LEU A 236 -4.32 -0.73 -21.77
CA LEU A 236 -4.15 -0.49 -20.33
C LEU A 236 -3.04 -1.35 -19.71
N TRP A 237 -2.66 -2.46 -20.35
CA TRP A 237 -1.56 -3.34 -19.93
C TRP A 237 -0.28 -3.15 -20.77
N ARG A 238 -0.33 -2.35 -21.83
CA ARG A 238 0.85 -1.84 -22.53
C ARG A 238 1.15 -0.41 -22.08
N TYR A 239 1.87 -0.26 -20.98
CA TYR A 239 2.89 0.80 -20.92
C TYR A 239 4.21 0.24 -20.39
N PRO A 240 5.34 0.72 -20.93
CA PRO A 240 6.63 0.06 -20.83
C PRO A 240 7.48 0.62 -19.68
N PHE A 241 8.33 -0.26 -19.13
CA PHE A 241 9.48 -0.05 -18.23
C PHE A 241 9.21 0.41 -16.78
#